data_AF-A0A0H3UAP1-F1
#
_entry.id   AF-A0A0H3UAP1-F1
#
_cell.length_a   1.000
_cell.length_b   1.000
_cell.length_c   1.000
_cell.angle_alpha   90.00
_cell.angle_beta   90.00
_cell.angle_gamma   90.00
#
_symmetry.space_group_name_H-M   'P 1'
#
loop_
_entity.id
_entity.type
_entity.pdbx_description
1 polymer ?
#
loop_
_entity_poly.entity_id
_entity_poly.type
_entity_poly.pdbx_seq_one_letter_code
_entity_poly.pdbx_strand_id
1 'polypeptide(L)'
;MKMMKFAKASLIAALACSSVFAQQGAPKGAAVDPTADEQKALDALKGKVEGVIAWSTSRANSHHDIWLMNADGSNAHALTNSDNVDWFPRISPDGSKVLFNRSKGGWVPENDANYPEKWELWTMDIDGSNQVKVVDNATWGTWRPDGKTIVFSRAGKVFTMDLSSKAESLVLDGEVAFNKKDVILQEPNMSPDGKHLAITLRGSMRETGVWDLEKNSWTKSGDGCQIDWNFDGSKLYRVNPTGNGGTAAPSEILWFSAKDGKQVEKVGFFGIPKNVRLMDLPGRRSHEYFPRLSPDGKWLVWGATDKGHDHDMFDYELYMWKIGEPVETAARITYHSGNDRWPDIWLGKVPVKETSAAAVADVKAQAVTAIAGGVSEAKMDELIQAIDRLTEAVKALNK
;
A
#
# COMPACT_ATOMS: atom_id res chain seq x y z
N MET A 1 -10.27 -61.35 -13.42
CA MET A 1 -9.53 -61.52 -12.15
C MET A 1 -8.62 -60.31 -11.96
N LYS A 2 -8.89 -59.51 -10.90
CA LYS A 2 -8.13 -58.36 -10.34
C LYS A 2 -8.01 -57.09 -11.22
N MET A 3 -8.84 -56.05 -11.00
CA MET A 3 -8.80 -54.99 -9.95
C MET A 3 -7.59 -54.05 -10.07
N MET A 4 -7.82 -52.78 -10.44
CA MET A 4 -8.08 -51.65 -9.52
C MET A 4 -7.03 -51.54 -8.41
N LYS A 5 -6.09 -50.59 -8.58
CA LYS A 5 -5.39 -49.80 -7.56
C LYS A 5 -4.48 -48.82 -8.32
N PHE A 6 -4.14 -47.67 -7.75
CA PHE A 6 -3.38 -46.55 -8.34
C PHE A 6 -4.19 -45.47 -9.10
N ALA A 7 -5.27 -44.97 -8.48
CA ALA A 7 -5.83 -43.66 -8.87
C ALA A 7 -6.27 -42.79 -7.68
N LYS A 8 -5.78 -43.07 -6.46
CA LYS A 8 -6.17 -42.33 -5.24
C LYS A 8 -5.02 -41.66 -4.47
N ALA A 9 -3.77 -41.73 -4.95
CA ALA A 9 -2.64 -41.11 -4.26
C ALA A 9 -2.34 -39.67 -4.71
N SER A 10 -2.73 -39.27 -5.93
CA SER A 10 -2.35 -37.95 -6.48
C SER A 10 -3.32 -36.81 -6.14
N LEU A 11 -4.52 -37.10 -5.64
CA LEU A 11 -5.47 -36.05 -5.25
C LEU A 11 -5.24 -35.54 -3.82
N ILE A 12 -4.64 -36.35 -2.95
CA ILE A 12 -4.37 -35.98 -1.55
C ILE A 12 -3.09 -35.11 -1.45
N ALA A 13 -2.10 -35.33 -2.32
CA ALA A 13 -0.87 -34.51 -2.34
C ALA A 13 -1.10 -33.08 -2.88
N ALA A 14 -2.00 -32.90 -3.85
CA ALA A 14 -2.33 -31.57 -4.39
C ALA A 14 -3.18 -30.73 -3.41
N LEU A 15 -4.06 -31.37 -2.63
CA LEU A 15 -4.79 -30.74 -1.53
C LEU A 15 -3.92 -30.48 -0.29
N ALA A 16 -2.92 -31.32 -0.03
CA ALA A 16 -1.96 -31.11 1.06
C ALA A 16 -1.00 -29.94 0.77
N CYS A 17 -0.47 -29.81 -0.45
CA CYS A 17 0.43 -28.71 -0.79
C CYS A 17 -0.24 -27.33 -0.78
N SER A 18 -1.52 -27.20 -1.18
CA SER A 18 -2.23 -25.91 -1.10
C SER A 18 -2.60 -25.52 0.34
N SER A 19 -2.79 -26.49 1.24
CA SER A 19 -3.09 -26.23 2.65
C SER A 19 -1.87 -25.77 3.48
N VAL A 20 -0.65 -26.11 3.06
CA VAL A 20 0.58 -25.73 3.81
C VAL A 20 0.92 -24.25 3.61
N PHE A 21 0.66 -23.68 2.42
CA PHE A 21 0.92 -22.26 2.16
C PHE A 21 -0.10 -21.32 2.84
N ALA A 22 -1.35 -21.76 3.03
CA ALA A 22 -2.38 -20.95 3.69
C ALA A 22 -2.09 -20.69 5.19
N GLN A 23 -1.21 -21.48 5.82
CA GLN A 23 -0.81 -21.34 7.22
C GLN A 23 0.56 -20.69 7.43
N GLN A 24 1.33 -20.47 6.36
CA GLN A 24 2.65 -19.86 6.47
C GLN A 24 2.52 -18.34 6.29
N GLY A 25 2.87 -17.57 7.33
CA GLY A 25 2.92 -16.11 7.25
C GLY A 25 3.94 -15.63 6.21
N ALA A 26 3.89 -14.33 5.89
CA ALA A 26 4.81 -13.70 4.96
C ALA A 26 6.28 -13.82 5.42
N PRO A 27 7.26 -13.88 4.49
CA PRO A 27 8.66 -13.92 4.85
C PRO A 27 9.06 -12.68 5.64
N LYS A 28 9.65 -12.85 6.83
CA LYS A 28 10.18 -11.70 7.59
C LYS A 28 11.36 -11.06 6.86
N GLY A 29 12.20 -11.87 6.21
CA GLY A 29 13.42 -11.40 5.57
C GLY A 29 14.47 -10.95 6.58
N ALA A 30 15.45 -10.19 6.10
CA ALA A 30 16.53 -9.58 6.88
C ALA A 30 16.99 -8.28 6.23
N ALA A 31 17.61 -7.41 7.02
CA ALA A 31 18.28 -6.21 6.51
C ALA A 31 19.35 -6.60 5.48
N VAL A 32 19.49 -5.77 4.46
CA VAL A 32 20.51 -5.93 3.42
C VAL A 32 21.22 -4.60 3.23
N ASP A 33 22.50 -4.64 2.87
CA ASP A 33 23.25 -3.42 2.65
C ASP A 33 22.99 -2.84 1.25
N PRO A 34 22.88 -1.50 1.11
CA PRO A 34 22.87 -0.85 -0.19
C PRO A 34 24.22 -1.04 -0.90
N THR A 35 24.19 -1.20 -2.22
CA THR A 35 25.38 -0.97 -3.04
C THR A 35 25.81 0.49 -2.99
N ALA A 36 27.03 0.82 -3.43
CA ALA A 36 27.52 2.20 -3.44
C ALA A 36 26.64 3.14 -4.30
N ASP A 37 26.13 2.65 -5.44
CA ASP A 37 25.26 3.43 -6.32
C ASP A 37 23.85 3.62 -5.70
N GLU A 38 23.31 2.57 -5.08
CA GLU A 38 22.05 2.64 -4.32
C GLU A 38 22.16 3.64 -3.15
N GLN A 39 23.26 3.59 -2.38
CA GLN A 39 23.50 4.53 -1.28
C GLN A 39 23.61 5.97 -1.80
N LYS A 40 24.30 6.18 -2.93
CA LYS A 40 24.40 7.50 -3.57
C LYS A 40 23.04 8.02 -4.04
N ALA A 41 22.18 7.17 -4.59
CA ALA A 41 20.83 7.55 -5.01
C ALA A 41 19.95 7.90 -3.79
N LEU A 42 20.04 7.11 -2.71
CA LEU A 42 19.35 7.39 -1.45
C LEU A 42 19.81 8.72 -0.82
N ASP A 43 21.12 8.95 -0.75
CA ASP A 43 21.69 10.20 -0.24
C ASP A 43 21.26 11.41 -1.07
N ALA A 44 20.98 11.22 -2.36
CA ALA A 44 20.47 12.27 -3.22
C ALA A 44 19.02 12.70 -2.87
N LEU A 45 18.26 11.95 -2.07
CA LEU A 45 16.93 12.36 -1.59
C LEU A 45 16.98 13.20 -0.32
N LYS A 46 18.04 13.04 0.51
CA LYS A 46 18.15 13.68 1.83
C LYS A 46 17.99 15.19 1.75
N GLY A 47 17.05 15.72 2.53
CA GLY A 47 16.75 17.16 2.60
C GLY A 47 16.13 17.76 1.33
N LYS A 48 15.80 16.97 0.31
CA LYS A 48 15.15 17.44 -0.93
C LYS A 48 13.63 17.24 -0.93
N VAL A 49 13.14 16.30 -0.13
CA VAL A 49 11.73 15.97 -0.03
C VAL A 49 11.32 15.97 1.43
N GLU A 50 10.48 16.92 1.80
CA GLU A 50 9.80 16.94 3.09
C GLU A 50 8.49 16.16 2.93
N GLY A 51 8.34 15.07 3.67
CA GLY A 51 7.18 14.19 3.55
C GLY A 51 7.43 12.84 4.19
N VAL A 52 6.41 11.98 4.14
CA VAL A 52 6.44 10.63 4.69
C VAL A 52 5.86 9.62 3.72
N ILE A 53 6.28 8.38 3.89
CA ILE A 53 5.77 7.21 3.17
C ILE A 53 5.24 6.22 4.21
N ALA A 54 3.97 5.84 4.07
CA ALA A 54 3.37 4.75 4.81
C ALA A 54 3.33 3.51 3.94
N TRP A 55 3.70 2.34 4.46
CA TRP A 55 3.65 1.08 3.70
C TRP A 55 3.35 -0.10 4.62
N SER A 56 3.07 -1.25 4.01
CA SER A 56 2.79 -2.50 4.71
C SER A 56 4.00 -3.43 4.58
N THR A 57 4.45 -4.04 5.67
CA THR A 57 5.66 -4.88 5.64
C THR A 57 5.63 -6.03 6.62
N SER A 58 6.20 -7.17 6.20
CA SER A 58 6.31 -8.38 7.01
C SER A 58 7.55 -8.46 7.90
N ARG A 59 8.40 -7.43 7.88
CA ARG A 59 9.75 -7.46 8.46
C ARG A 59 9.81 -7.77 9.97
N ALA A 60 8.75 -7.49 10.72
CA ALA A 60 8.72 -7.70 12.16
C ALA A 60 8.24 -9.10 12.58
N ASN A 61 7.06 -9.51 12.10
CA ASN A 61 6.30 -10.58 12.75
C ASN A 61 5.68 -11.60 11.77
N SER A 62 6.10 -11.63 10.49
CA SER A 62 5.52 -12.51 9.44
C SER A 62 4.02 -12.30 9.18
N HIS A 63 3.42 -11.33 9.86
CA HIS A 63 2.22 -10.64 9.43
C HIS A 63 2.66 -9.32 8.81
N HIS A 64 1.84 -8.72 7.97
CA HIS A 64 2.15 -7.36 7.56
C HIS A 64 1.67 -6.38 8.62
N ASP A 65 2.56 -5.47 9.02
CA ASP A 65 2.24 -4.31 9.85
C ASP A 65 2.31 -3.03 9.00
N ILE A 66 1.65 -1.96 9.43
CA ILE A 66 1.83 -0.63 8.83
C ILE A 66 3.07 0.03 9.42
N TRP A 67 3.94 0.53 8.56
CA TRP A 67 5.16 1.25 8.91
C TRP A 67 5.17 2.64 8.28
N LEU A 68 5.96 3.54 8.87
CA LEU A 68 6.17 4.91 8.42
C LEU A 68 7.66 5.22 8.33
N MET A 69 8.04 6.04 7.34
CA MET A 69 9.39 6.55 7.13
C MET A 69 9.30 7.96 6.55
N ASN A 70 10.39 8.71 6.66
CA ASN A 70 10.55 9.94 5.92
C ASN A 70 10.66 9.63 4.42
N ALA A 71 10.27 10.55 3.56
CA ALA A 71 10.35 10.39 2.10
C ALA A 71 11.78 10.12 1.58
N ASP A 72 12.81 10.45 2.36
CA ASP A 72 14.21 10.14 2.06
C ASP A 72 14.68 8.75 2.53
N GLY A 73 13.75 7.90 2.98
CA GLY A 73 14.03 6.55 3.46
C GLY A 73 14.49 6.46 4.93
N SER A 74 14.71 7.60 5.60
CA SER A 74 15.13 7.61 7.00
C SER A 74 13.98 7.41 7.99
N ASN A 75 14.31 7.11 9.25
CA ASN A 75 13.35 7.00 10.35
C ASN A 75 12.22 5.96 10.12
N ALA A 76 12.53 4.83 9.49
CA ALA A 76 11.58 3.73 9.33
C ALA A 76 11.19 3.11 10.69
N HIS A 77 9.91 3.11 11.03
CA HIS A 77 9.37 2.52 12.28
C HIS A 77 7.96 1.98 12.08
N ALA A 78 7.54 1.06 12.95
CA ALA A 78 6.21 0.48 12.93
C ALA A 78 5.16 1.43 13.52
N LEU A 79 3.99 1.52 12.90
CA LEU A 79 2.78 2.17 13.43
C LEU A 79 1.81 1.14 14.04
N THR A 80 1.86 -0.11 13.58
CA THR A 80 1.09 -1.24 14.14
C THR A 80 2.01 -2.41 14.46
N ASN A 81 1.60 -3.30 15.37
CA ASN A 81 2.43 -4.40 15.86
C ASN A 81 1.61 -5.58 16.42
N SER A 82 0.50 -5.92 15.78
CA SER A 82 -0.45 -6.92 16.28
C SER A 82 -0.29 -8.28 15.59
N ASP A 83 -1.01 -9.30 16.07
CA ASP A 83 -1.10 -10.60 15.39
C ASP A 83 -2.03 -10.58 14.15
N ASN A 84 -2.71 -9.45 13.91
CA ASN A 84 -3.52 -9.24 12.71
C ASN A 84 -2.65 -8.85 11.51
N VAL A 85 -3.18 -8.99 10.30
CA VAL A 85 -2.56 -8.44 9.09
C VAL A 85 -3.09 -7.05 8.85
N ASP A 86 -2.21 -6.06 8.89
CA ASP A 86 -2.49 -4.68 8.52
C ASP A 86 -1.82 -4.33 7.18
N TRP A 87 -2.61 -3.90 6.21
CA TRP A 87 -2.12 -3.62 4.85
C TRP A 87 -2.93 -2.55 4.12
N PHE A 88 -2.48 -2.20 2.92
CA PHE A 88 -3.07 -1.17 2.06
C PHE A 88 -3.22 0.20 2.75
N PRO A 89 -2.16 0.75 3.37
CA PRO A 89 -2.26 2.06 4.00
C PRO A 89 -2.54 3.16 2.97
N ARG A 90 -3.38 4.12 3.35
CA ARG A 90 -3.71 5.31 2.56
C ARG A 90 -3.66 6.54 3.47
N ILE A 91 -2.75 7.46 3.18
CA ILE A 91 -2.59 8.70 3.94
C ILE A 91 -3.74 9.65 3.55
N SER A 92 -4.33 10.32 4.55
CA SER A 92 -5.38 11.31 4.30
C SER A 92 -4.84 12.49 3.46
N PRO A 93 -5.70 13.19 2.70
CA PRO A 93 -5.27 14.35 1.90
C PRO A 93 -4.56 15.46 2.70
N ASP A 94 -4.86 15.57 3.99
CA ASP A 94 -4.24 16.53 4.92
C ASP A 94 -3.00 15.98 5.66
N GLY A 95 -2.61 14.72 5.42
CA GLY A 95 -1.43 14.08 6.03
C GLY A 95 -1.60 13.67 7.49
N SER A 96 -2.79 13.87 8.08
CA SER A 96 -2.99 13.68 9.52
C SER A 96 -3.34 12.25 9.94
N LYS A 97 -3.81 11.42 9.01
CA LYS A 97 -4.32 10.08 9.29
C LYS A 97 -3.88 9.05 8.27
N VAL A 98 -3.93 7.78 8.68
CA VAL A 98 -3.79 6.62 7.80
C VAL A 98 -5.08 5.79 7.87
N LEU A 99 -5.64 5.46 6.72
CA LEU A 99 -6.69 4.45 6.54
C LEU A 99 -6.03 3.14 6.09
N PHE A 100 -6.41 2.00 6.65
CA PHE A 100 -5.81 0.71 6.32
C PHE A 100 -6.80 -0.44 6.50
N ASN A 101 -6.52 -1.57 5.87
CA ASN A 101 -7.22 -2.83 6.10
C ASN A 101 -6.58 -3.53 7.30
N ARG A 102 -7.40 -4.11 8.18
CA ARG A 102 -6.96 -5.00 9.27
C ARG A 102 -7.72 -6.31 9.18
N SER A 103 -7.01 -7.44 9.28
CA SER A 103 -7.67 -8.75 9.38
C SER A 103 -8.42 -8.87 10.72
N LYS A 104 -9.54 -9.59 10.76
CA LYS A 104 -10.27 -9.85 12.01
C LYS A 104 -9.57 -10.84 12.94
N GLY A 105 -8.56 -11.54 12.44
CA GLY A 105 -7.75 -12.44 13.23
C GLY A 105 -6.59 -13.00 12.44
N GLY A 106 -5.41 -13.02 13.04
CA GLY A 106 -4.25 -13.75 12.54
C GLY A 106 -3.81 -13.38 11.13
N TRP A 107 -3.04 -14.31 10.56
CA TRP A 107 -2.64 -14.28 9.15
C TRP A 107 -3.85 -14.49 8.23
N VAL A 108 -4.05 -13.56 7.31
CA VAL A 108 -4.97 -13.68 6.17
C VAL A 108 -4.22 -13.24 4.92
N PRO A 109 -4.07 -14.10 3.90
CA PRO A 109 -3.39 -13.73 2.66
C PRO A 109 -4.20 -12.70 1.87
N GLU A 110 -3.54 -11.88 1.05
CA GLU A 110 -4.20 -10.87 0.22
C GLU A 110 -5.14 -11.47 -0.83
N ASN A 111 -4.89 -12.71 -1.26
CA ASN A 111 -5.82 -13.45 -2.13
C ASN A 111 -7.23 -13.58 -1.51
N ASP A 112 -7.33 -13.47 -0.18
CA ASP A 112 -8.58 -13.48 0.56
C ASP A 112 -9.17 -12.09 0.80
N ALA A 113 -8.62 -11.03 0.20
CA ALA A 113 -9.15 -9.66 0.31
C ALA A 113 -10.58 -9.50 -0.23
N ASN A 114 -11.04 -10.46 -1.03
CA ASN A 114 -12.41 -10.51 -1.57
C ASN A 114 -13.44 -11.10 -0.60
N TYR A 115 -13.01 -11.63 0.55
CA TYR A 115 -13.86 -12.16 1.61
C TYR A 115 -14.03 -11.09 2.70
N PRO A 116 -14.97 -10.15 2.55
CA PRO A 116 -15.07 -8.99 3.44
C PRO A 116 -15.22 -9.40 4.91
N GLU A 117 -15.81 -10.55 5.22
CA GLU A 117 -15.95 -11.06 6.58
C GLU A 117 -14.62 -11.30 7.32
N LYS A 118 -13.50 -11.37 6.59
CA LYS A 118 -12.15 -11.49 7.16
C LYS A 118 -11.49 -10.15 7.47
N TRP A 119 -12.08 -9.03 7.03
CA TRP A 119 -11.43 -7.73 7.02
C TRP A 119 -12.29 -6.61 7.60
N GLU A 120 -11.60 -5.62 8.14
CA GLU A 120 -12.17 -4.37 8.63
C GLU A 120 -11.35 -3.20 8.08
N LEU A 121 -11.98 -2.04 7.94
CA LEU A 121 -11.26 -0.79 7.69
C LEU A 121 -11.06 -0.04 8.99
N TRP A 122 -9.83 0.42 9.20
CA TRP A 122 -9.39 1.14 10.37
C TRP A 122 -8.72 2.45 9.98
N THR A 123 -8.85 3.46 10.84
CA THR A 123 -8.06 4.68 10.75
C THR A 123 -7.18 4.83 11.98
N MET A 124 -6.08 5.56 11.84
CA MET A 124 -5.23 6.01 12.94
C MET A 124 -4.67 7.39 12.64
N ASP A 125 -4.20 8.09 13.67
CA ASP A 125 -3.38 9.28 13.47
C ASP A 125 -2.05 8.87 12.81
N ILE A 126 -1.42 9.79 12.08
CA ILE A 126 -0.20 9.51 11.32
C ILE A 126 1.00 9.08 12.19
N ASP A 127 0.94 9.32 13.50
CA ASP A 127 1.91 8.83 14.50
C ASP A 127 1.60 7.42 15.02
N GLY A 128 0.55 6.77 14.51
CA GLY A 128 0.10 5.42 14.90
C GLY A 128 -0.88 5.39 16.07
N SER A 129 -1.13 6.52 16.72
CA SER A 129 -2.09 6.62 17.83
C SER A 129 -3.54 6.65 17.34
N ASN A 130 -4.49 6.57 18.28
CA ASN A 130 -5.94 6.71 18.00
C ASN A 130 -6.47 5.76 16.91
N GLN A 131 -6.06 4.49 16.98
CA GLN A 131 -6.58 3.45 16.07
C GLN A 131 -8.07 3.22 16.32
N VAL A 132 -8.89 3.39 15.28
CA VAL A 132 -10.36 3.28 15.35
C VAL A 132 -10.87 2.49 14.15
N LYS A 133 -11.70 1.46 14.40
CA LYS A 133 -12.45 0.80 13.34
C LYS A 133 -13.47 1.77 12.74
N VAL A 134 -13.45 1.93 11.42
CA VAL A 134 -14.37 2.80 10.69
C VAL A 134 -15.44 2.04 9.92
N VAL A 135 -15.12 0.87 9.36
CA VAL A 135 -16.06 0.05 8.59
C VAL A 135 -15.84 -1.42 8.89
N ASP A 136 -16.93 -2.14 9.21
CA ASP A 136 -16.91 -3.59 9.36
C ASP A 136 -17.14 -4.31 8.03
N ASN A 137 -16.55 -5.49 7.86
CA ASN A 137 -16.67 -6.33 6.66
C ASN A 137 -16.37 -5.57 5.35
N ALA A 138 -15.17 -5.03 5.19
CA ALA A 138 -14.80 -4.21 4.03
C ALA A 138 -13.28 -4.24 3.77
N THR A 139 -12.90 -3.95 2.52
CA THR A 139 -11.50 -3.91 2.07
C THR A 139 -11.27 -2.79 1.05
N TRP A 140 -9.99 -2.54 0.73
CA TRP A 140 -9.53 -1.57 -0.27
C TRP A 140 -10.09 -0.15 -0.04
N GLY A 141 -10.07 0.30 1.21
CA GLY A 141 -10.48 1.65 1.56
C GLY A 141 -9.52 2.72 1.03
N THR A 142 -10.05 3.79 0.46
CA THR A 142 -9.27 4.96 0.01
C THR A 142 -9.98 6.25 0.41
N TRP A 143 -9.20 7.31 0.66
CA TRP A 143 -9.74 8.63 0.97
C TRP A 143 -10.28 9.29 -0.29
N ARG A 144 -11.39 10.02 -0.15
CA ARG A 144 -11.77 11.04 -1.13
C ARG A 144 -10.97 12.33 -0.86
N PRO A 145 -10.80 13.20 -1.88
CA PRO A 145 -10.00 14.42 -1.72
C PRO A 145 -10.52 15.39 -0.66
N ASP A 146 -11.77 15.26 -0.24
CA ASP A 146 -12.35 16.08 0.84
C ASP A 146 -11.82 15.73 2.23
N GLY A 147 -11.12 14.59 2.40
CA GLY A 147 -10.61 14.09 3.67
C GLY A 147 -11.67 13.68 4.69
N LYS A 148 -12.96 13.67 4.30
CA LYS A 148 -14.12 13.40 5.17
C LYS A 148 -14.85 12.14 4.77
N THR A 149 -14.79 11.80 3.48
CA THR A 149 -15.39 10.59 2.94
C THR A 149 -14.33 9.60 2.48
N ILE A 150 -14.69 8.33 2.53
CA ILE A 150 -13.89 7.22 2.00
C ILE A 150 -14.68 6.48 0.93
N VAL A 151 -13.98 5.82 0.01
CA VAL A 151 -14.53 4.82 -0.92
C VAL A 151 -13.94 3.46 -0.58
N PHE A 152 -14.72 2.39 -0.69
CA PHE A 152 -14.24 1.04 -0.36
C PHE A 152 -15.05 -0.04 -1.06
N SER A 153 -14.51 -1.26 -1.03
CA SER A 153 -15.16 -2.45 -1.58
C SER A 153 -15.73 -3.36 -0.50
N ARG A 154 -16.88 -3.98 -0.81
CA ARG A 154 -17.53 -4.98 0.03
C ARG A 154 -18.36 -5.91 -0.86
N ALA A 155 -18.06 -7.21 -0.86
CA ALA A 155 -18.85 -8.24 -1.53
C ALA A 155 -19.23 -7.91 -2.99
N GLY A 156 -18.23 -7.57 -3.82
CA GLY A 156 -18.44 -7.22 -5.24
C GLY A 156 -19.14 -5.88 -5.50
N LYS A 157 -19.29 -5.05 -4.46
CA LYS A 157 -19.87 -3.71 -4.55
C LYS A 157 -18.86 -2.67 -4.07
N VAL A 158 -19.05 -1.44 -4.53
CA VAL A 158 -18.29 -0.26 -4.07
C VAL A 158 -19.24 0.69 -3.35
N PHE A 159 -18.79 1.22 -2.22
CA PHE A 159 -19.52 2.13 -1.37
C PHE A 159 -18.70 3.39 -1.09
N THR A 160 -19.40 4.47 -0.76
CA THR A 160 -18.81 5.61 -0.05
C THR A 160 -19.35 5.69 1.37
N MET A 161 -18.55 6.22 2.28
CA MET A 161 -18.99 6.55 3.63
C MET A 161 -18.49 7.93 4.05
N ASP A 162 -19.38 8.73 4.65
CA ASP A 162 -18.99 9.91 5.43
C ASP A 162 -18.55 9.47 6.83
N LEU A 163 -17.30 9.79 7.20
CA LEU A 163 -16.69 9.27 8.43
C LEU A 163 -17.30 9.86 9.71
N SER A 164 -17.95 11.02 9.62
CA SER A 164 -18.53 11.72 10.77
C SER A 164 -19.92 11.20 11.12
N SER A 165 -20.79 11.12 10.11
CA SER A 165 -22.18 10.67 10.22
C SER A 165 -22.31 9.16 10.14
N LYS A 166 -21.28 8.46 9.66
CA LYS A 166 -21.30 7.03 9.31
C LYS A 166 -22.34 6.68 8.24
N ALA A 167 -22.81 7.67 7.48
CA ALA A 167 -23.73 7.44 6.38
C ALA A 167 -22.98 6.73 5.23
N GLU A 168 -23.48 5.55 4.85
CA GLU A 168 -22.96 4.74 3.76
C GLU A 168 -23.87 4.85 2.53
N SER A 169 -23.28 4.93 1.33
CA SER A 169 -24.01 4.98 0.06
C SER A 169 -23.41 3.99 -0.94
N LEU A 170 -24.26 3.15 -1.54
CA LEU A 170 -23.86 2.27 -2.64
C LEU A 170 -23.50 3.12 -3.86
N VAL A 171 -22.30 2.92 -4.40
CA VAL A 171 -21.81 3.58 -5.61
C VAL A 171 -22.01 2.68 -6.83
N LEU A 172 -21.62 1.41 -6.71
CA LEU A 172 -21.67 0.47 -7.83
C LEU A 172 -21.87 -0.95 -7.32
N ASP A 173 -22.80 -1.67 -7.93
CA ASP A 173 -22.93 -3.12 -7.76
C ASP A 173 -22.37 -3.81 -9.01
N GLY A 174 -21.30 -4.58 -8.85
CA GLY A 174 -20.61 -5.23 -9.97
C GLY A 174 -21.49 -6.18 -10.75
N GLU A 175 -22.32 -6.98 -10.08
CA GLU A 175 -23.13 -7.97 -10.79
C GLU A 175 -24.22 -7.31 -11.63
N VAL A 176 -24.81 -6.24 -11.09
CA VAL A 176 -25.82 -5.43 -11.80
C VAL A 176 -25.18 -4.66 -12.94
N ALA A 177 -24.07 -3.97 -12.67
CA ALA A 177 -23.39 -3.10 -13.63
C ALA A 177 -22.87 -3.88 -14.86
N PHE A 178 -22.38 -5.10 -14.64
CA PHE A 178 -21.80 -5.94 -15.70
C PHE A 178 -22.70 -7.08 -16.15
N ASN A 179 -23.90 -7.20 -15.58
CA ASN A 179 -24.85 -8.30 -15.82
C ASN A 179 -24.17 -9.68 -15.79
N LYS A 180 -23.34 -9.89 -14.76
CA LYS A 180 -22.50 -11.08 -14.64
C LYS A 180 -22.28 -11.43 -13.18
N LYS A 181 -22.40 -12.71 -12.85
CA LYS A 181 -22.16 -13.19 -11.48
C LYS A 181 -20.68 -13.19 -11.12
N ASP A 182 -20.39 -13.12 -9.84
CA ASP A 182 -19.05 -13.24 -9.27
C ASP A 182 -18.07 -12.20 -9.82
N VAL A 183 -18.57 -11.00 -10.12
CA VAL A 183 -17.73 -9.85 -10.50
C VAL A 183 -17.22 -9.19 -9.23
N ILE A 184 -15.90 -9.09 -9.13
CA ILE A 184 -15.21 -8.54 -7.98
C ILE A 184 -14.63 -7.18 -8.36
N LEU A 185 -14.86 -6.18 -7.50
CA LEU A 185 -14.37 -4.80 -7.68
C LEU A 185 -13.27 -4.57 -6.66
N GLN A 186 -12.01 -4.58 -7.09
CA GLN A 186 -10.85 -4.33 -6.24
C GLN A 186 -10.33 -2.90 -6.43
N GLU A 187 -9.73 -2.36 -5.38
CA GLU A 187 -9.01 -1.07 -5.40
C GLU A 187 -9.80 0.08 -6.02
N PRO A 188 -11.02 0.36 -5.54
CA PRO A 188 -11.84 1.43 -6.09
C PRO A 188 -11.18 2.78 -5.80
N ASN A 189 -10.91 3.57 -6.84
CA ASN A 189 -10.42 4.93 -6.72
C ASN A 189 -11.35 5.89 -7.47
N MET A 190 -11.97 6.80 -6.73
CA MET A 190 -12.87 7.79 -7.29
C MET A 190 -12.09 8.99 -7.84
N SER A 191 -12.48 9.52 -8.99
CA SER A 191 -11.96 10.78 -9.50
C SER A 191 -12.27 11.92 -8.51
N PRO A 192 -11.45 13.00 -8.49
CA PRO A 192 -11.65 14.08 -7.54
C PRO A 192 -13.01 14.77 -7.60
N ASP A 193 -13.60 14.86 -8.79
CA ASP A 193 -14.95 15.40 -9.01
C ASP A 193 -16.08 14.43 -8.63
N GLY A 194 -15.77 13.18 -8.29
CA GLY A 194 -16.73 12.16 -7.90
C GLY A 194 -17.51 11.54 -9.06
N LYS A 195 -17.17 11.82 -10.32
CA LYS A 195 -17.94 11.37 -11.50
C LYS A 195 -17.49 10.03 -12.06
N HIS A 196 -16.27 9.63 -11.78
CA HIS A 196 -15.64 8.45 -12.34
C HIS A 196 -15.05 7.57 -11.26
N LEU A 197 -15.09 6.26 -11.49
CA LEU A 197 -14.56 5.26 -10.59
C LEU A 197 -13.57 4.37 -11.34
N ALA A 198 -12.28 4.50 -11.04
CA ALA A 198 -11.24 3.61 -11.52
C ALA A 198 -11.25 2.31 -10.68
N ILE A 199 -11.26 1.16 -11.34
CA ILE A 199 -11.45 -0.14 -10.68
C ILE A 199 -10.63 -1.22 -11.37
N THR A 200 -10.12 -2.15 -10.57
CA THR A 200 -9.60 -3.44 -11.00
C THR A 200 -10.70 -4.50 -10.88
N LEU A 201 -11.16 -5.05 -12.01
CA LEU A 201 -12.17 -6.12 -12.05
C LEU A 201 -11.50 -7.50 -11.94
N ARG A 202 -12.04 -8.35 -11.06
CA ARG A 202 -11.62 -9.75 -10.81
C ARG A 202 -12.82 -10.70 -10.75
N GLY A 203 -12.53 -11.97 -10.42
CA GLY A 203 -13.53 -13.04 -10.35
C GLY A 203 -13.87 -13.52 -11.75
N SER A 204 -15.12 -13.35 -12.17
CA SER A 204 -15.56 -13.75 -13.51
C SER A 204 -15.07 -12.80 -14.62
N MET A 205 -14.48 -11.65 -14.27
CA MET A 205 -13.83 -10.70 -15.19
C MET A 205 -12.36 -10.50 -14.81
N ARG A 206 -11.53 -10.04 -15.76
CA ARG A 206 -10.14 -9.65 -15.49
C ARG A 206 -9.79 -8.42 -16.31
N GLU A 207 -10.08 -7.25 -15.78
CA GLU A 207 -9.88 -5.97 -16.47
C GLU A 207 -9.46 -4.88 -15.48
N THR A 208 -8.98 -3.77 -16.01
CA THR A 208 -8.82 -2.48 -15.33
C THR A 208 -9.44 -1.42 -16.22
N GLY A 209 -10.02 -0.40 -15.61
CA GLY A 209 -10.71 0.63 -16.36
C GLY A 209 -11.48 1.57 -15.46
N VAL A 210 -12.36 2.34 -16.10
CA VAL A 210 -13.12 3.41 -15.45
C VAL A 210 -14.60 3.20 -15.71
N TRP A 211 -15.38 3.25 -14.63
CA TRP A 211 -16.82 3.39 -14.68
C TRP A 211 -17.20 4.88 -14.67
N ASP A 212 -18.03 5.29 -15.62
CA ASP A 212 -18.66 6.61 -15.62
C ASP A 212 -20.00 6.51 -14.89
N LEU A 213 -20.11 7.18 -13.73
CA LEU A 213 -21.27 7.10 -12.85
C LEU A 213 -22.49 7.84 -13.40
N GLU A 214 -22.29 8.87 -14.22
CA GLU A 214 -23.38 9.64 -14.83
C GLU A 214 -23.96 8.89 -16.04
N LYS A 215 -23.08 8.27 -16.85
CA LYS A 215 -23.47 7.54 -18.07
C LYS A 215 -23.79 6.07 -17.84
N ASN A 216 -23.48 5.52 -16.66
CA ASN A 216 -23.57 4.09 -16.35
C ASN A 216 -22.85 3.23 -17.39
N SER A 217 -21.59 3.57 -17.68
CA SER A 217 -20.84 2.92 -18.75
C SER A 217 -19.41 2.58 -18.32
N TRP A 218 -18.95 1.40 -18.73
CA TRP A 218 -17.59 0.92 -18.51
C TRP A 218 -16.67 1.29 -19.68
N THR A 219 -15.48 1.80 -19.36
CA THR A 219 -14.38 1.93 -20.31
C THR A 219 -13.19 1.12 -19.83
N LYS A 220 -12.92 -0.01 -20.50
CA LYS A 220 -11.72 -0.81 -20.29
C LYS A 220 -10.47 -0.04 -20.70
N SER A 221 -9.45 -0.02 -19.84
CA SER A 221 -8.11 0.52 -20.13
C SER A 221 -7.04 -0.56 -20.32
N GLY A 222 -7.24 -1.76 -19.76
CA GLY A 222 -6.30 -2.88 -19.89
C GLY A 222 -6.63 -4.06 -18.97
N ASP A 223 -5.69 -4.98 -18.79
CA ASP A 223 -5.85 -6.20 -17.96
C ASP A 223 -4.92 -6.19 -16.72
N GLY A 224 -4.45 -5.01 -16.34
CA GLY A 224 -3.46 -4.77 -15.29
C GLY A 224 -3.89 -5.11 -13.86
N CYS A 225 -2.97 -4.92 -12.92
CA CYS A 225 -3.22 -5.17 -11.50
C CYS A 225 -3.80 -3.97 -10.74
N GLN A 226 -3.51 -2.75 -11.20
CA GLN A 226 -3.92 -1.54 -10.51
C GLN A 226 -4.15 -0.41 -11.52
N ILE A 227 -5.09 0.47 -11.21
CA ILE A 227 -5.40 1.71 -11.90
C ILE A 227 -5.80 2.77 -10.88
N ASP A 228 -5.37 4.01 -11.07
CA ASP A 228 -5.70 5.10 -10.17
C ASP A 228 -5.58 6.47 -10.86
N TRP A 229 -6.21 7.47 -10.26
CA TRP A 229 -6.19 8.87 -10.69
C TRP A 229 -5.00 9.59 -10.10
N ASN A 230 -4.46 10.57 -10.84
CA ASN A 230 -3.65 11.59 -10.20
C ASN A 230 -4.54 12.54 -9.37
N PHE A 231 -3.91 13.34 -8.50
CA PHE A 231 -4.62 14.12 -7.49
C PHE A 231 -5.60 15.17 -8.06
N ASP A 232 -5.31 15.73 -9.24
CA ASP A 232 -6.18 16.70 -9.92
C ASP A 232 -7.23 16.05 -10.86
N GLY A 233 -7.17 14.73 -11.04
CA GLY A 233 -8.09 13.96 -11.88
C GLY A 233 -7.88 14.09 -13.38
N SER A 234 -6.85 14.80 -13.84
CA SER A 234 -6.57 14.99 -15.27
C SER A 234 -5.93 13.76 -15.93
N LYS A 235 -5.34 12.85 -15.14
CA LYS A 235 -4.65 11.67 -15.62
C LYS A 235 -5.03 10.42 -14.83
N LEU A 236 -4.93 9.30 -15.53
CA LEU A 236 -4.93 7.96 -14.95
C LEU A 236 -3.54 7.37 -15.09
N TYR A 237 -3.15 6.55 -14.13
CA TYR A 237 -2.02 5.67 -14.26
C TYR A 237 -2.43 4.23 -13.95
N ARG A 238 -1.78 3.27 -14.61
CA ARG A 238 -2.03 1.84 -14.40
C ARG A 238 -0.78 1.01 -14.54
N VAL A 239 -0.74 -0.10 -13.81
CA VAL A 239 0.27 -1.14 -13.99
C VAL A 239 -0.11 -1.97 -15.22
N ASN A 240 0.74 -2.03 -16.22
CA ASN A 240 0.51 -2.82 -17.42
C ASN A 240 1.21 -4.19 -17.33
N PRO A 241 0.51 -5.30 -17.64
CA PRO A 241 1.04 -6.63 -17.38
C PRO A 241 2.05 -7.17 -18.44
N THR A 242 2.47 -6.39 -19.46
CA THR A 242 3.49 -6.82 -20.44
C THR A 242 4.23 -5.68 -21.19
N GLY A 243 5.53 -5.87 -21.51
CA GLY A 243 6.24 -5.11 -22.57
C GLY A 243 7.77 -5.32 -22.73
N ASN A 244 8.20 -6.12 -23.72
CA ASN A 244 9.56 -6.29 -24.30
C ASN A 244 10.81 -6.40 -23.38
N GLY A 245 10.95 -7.58 -22.75
CA GLY A 245 12.19 -8.05 -22.10
C GLY A 245 12.34 -9.57 -21.92
N GLY A 246 11.57 -10.40 -22.66
CA GLY A 246 11.78 -11.85 -22.71
C GLY A 246 11.11 -12.71 -21.61
N THR A 247 9.78 -12.83 -21.63
CA THR A 247 8.92 -13.78 -20.86
C THR A 247 8.95 -13.64 -19.32
N ALA A 248 7.93 -14.15 -18.59
CA ALA A 248 7.64 -13.78 -17.18
C ALA A 248 7.54 -12.25 -16.97
N ALA A 249 6.71 -11.63 -17.81
CA ALA A 249 6.84 -10.26 -18.28
C ALA A 249 7.00 -9.21 -17.16
N PRO A 250 8.04 -8.36 -17.21
CA PRO A 250 8.13 -7.19 -16.36
C PRO A 250 6.90 -6.30 -16.57
N SER A 251 6.54 -5.59 -15.52
CA SER A 251 5.48 -4.58 -15.59
C SER A 251 6.06 -3.27 -16.14
N GLU A 252 5.17 -2.38 -16.56
CA GLU A 252 5.52 -0.99 -16.74
C GLU A 252 4.37 -0.14 -16.23
N ILE A 253 4.67 1.08 -15.81
CA ILE A 253 3.66 2.03 -15.38
C ILE A 253 3.30 2.90 -16.58
N LEU A 254 2.02 2.83 -16.95
CA LEU A 254 1.45 3.67 -17.97
C LEU A 254 0.74 4.85 -17.34
N TRP A 255 0.84 6.03 -17.94
CA TRP A 255 0.05 7.20 -17.60
C TRP A 255 -0.66 7.73 -18.84
N PHE A 256 -1.91 8.13 -18.72
CA PHE A 256 -2.67 8.62 -19.86
C PHE A 256 -3.67 9.68 -19.44
N SER A 257 -3.97 10.57 -20.40
CA SER A 257 -5.02 11.54 -20.19
C SER A 257 -6.36 10.82 -20.27
N ALA A 258 -7.26 11.13 -19.33
CA ALA A 258 -8.61 10.61 -19.35
C ALA A 258 -9.57 11.76 -19.61
N LYS A 259 -10.37 11.65 -20.68
CA LYS A 259 -11.47 12.58 -20.93
C LYS A 259 -12.78 11.79 -20.86
N ASP A 260 -13.67 12.21 -19.98
CA ASP A 260 -14.95 11.53 -19.73
C ASP A 260 -14.76 10.04 -19.37
N GLY A 261 -13.73 9.73 -18.56
CA GLY A 261 -13.34 8.36 -18.20
C GLY A 261 -12.70 7.54 -19.33
N LYS A 262 -12.54 8.11 -20.53
CA LYS A 262 -11.93 7.43 -21.67
C LYS A 262 -10.48 7.83 -21.86
N GLN A 263 -9.64 6.81 -22.03
CA GLN A 263 -8.26 7.01 -22.43
C GLN A 263 -8.21 7.74 -23.77
N VAL A 264 -7.44 8.84 -23.84
CA VAL A 264 -7.26 9.62 -25.06
C VAL A 264 -6.32 8.90 -26.03
N GLU A 265 -5.23 8.33 -25.52
CA GLU A 265 -4.21 7.66 -26.30
C GLU A 265 -4.51 6.16 -26.51
N LYS A 266 -4.37 5.61 -27.72
CA LYS A 266 -4.61 4.18 -27.93
C LYS A 266 -3.43 3.34 -27.45
N VAL A 267 -3.64 2.51 -26.42
CA VAL A 267 -2.73 1.42 -26.04
C VAL A 267 -3.30 0.11 -26.58
N GLY A 268 -2.54 -0.61 -27.40
CA GLY A 268 -3.05 -1.80 -28.06
C GLY A 268 -1.96 -2.77 -28.50
N PHE A 269 -2.39 -3.84 -29.17
CA PHE A 269 -1.57 -4.99 -29.55
C PHE A 269 -0.28 -4.64 -30.33
N PHE A 270 -0.27 -3.51 -31.07
CA PHE A 270 0.86 -3.07 -31.89
C PHE A 270 1.95 -2.31 -31.12
N GLY A 271 1.77 -2.12 -29.80
CA GLY A 271 2.77 -1.52 -28.92
C GLY A 271 2.23 -0.38 -28.07
N ILE A 272 3.05 0.05 -27.11
CA ILE A 272 2.75 1.11 -26.16
C ILE A 272 3.39 2.41 -26.65
N PRO A 273 2.59 3.48 -26.86
CA PRO A 273 3.13 4.78 -27.25
C PRO A 273 4.10 5.33 -26.19
N LYS A 274 5.24 5.89 -26.61
CA LYS A 274 6.24 6.44 -25.68
C LYS A 274 5.69 7.51 -24.74
N ASN A 275 4.73 8.31 -25.19
CA ASN A 275 4.10 9.35 -24.38
C ASN A 275 3.16 8.80 -23.29
N VAL A 276 2.75 7.53 -23.40
CA VAL A 276 1.89 6.84 -22.42
C VAL A 276 2.71 6.00 -21.45
N ARG A 277 3.96 5.69 -21.78
CA ARG A 277 4.90 5.05 -20.85
C ARG A 277 5.41 6.08 -19.86
N LEU A 278 5.03 5.95 -18.60
CA LEU A 278 5.56 6.77 -17.52
C LEU A 278 6.91 6.21 -17.06
N MET A 279 6.96 4.90 -16.82
CA MET A 279 8.13 4.25 -16.24
C MET A 279 8.22 2.78 -16.66
N ASP A 280 9.43 2.35 -17.00
CA ASP A 280 9.81 0.98 -17.35
C ASP A 280 11.23 0.79 -16.79
N LEU A 281 11.34 0.22 -15.58
CA LEU A 281 12.61 0.20 -14.84
C LEU A 281 13.56 -0.83 -15.47
N PRO A 282 14.78 -0.43 -15.87
CA PRO A 282 15.73 -1.38 -16.42
C PRO A 282 16.29 -2.32 -15.34
N GLY A 283 16.55 -3.57 -15.72
CA GLY A 283 17.32 -4.52 -14.93
C GLY A 283 16.49 -5.57 -14.19
N ARG A 284 17.10 -6.15 -13.14
CA ARG A 284 16.63 -7.39 -12.50
C ARG A 284 15.36 -7.21 -11.65
N ARG A 285 15.06 -6.00 -11.20
CA ARG A 285 13.85 -5.66 -10.42
C ARG A 285 12.83 -4.88 -11.27
N SER A 286 12.52 -5.37 -12.45
CA SER A 286 11.59 -4.75 -13.41
C SER A 286 10.12 -5.16 -13.17
N HIS A 287 9.80 -5.58 -11.95
CA HIS A 287 8.46 -6.00 -11.54
C HIS A 287 7.89 -4.98 -10.56
N GLU A 288 7.46 -3.83 -11.08
CA GLU A 288 6.86 -2.70 -10.36
C GLU A 288 5.36 -2.87 -10.07
N TYR A 289 5.01 -2.70 -8.81
CA TYR A 289 3.66 -2.82 -8.29
C TYR A 289 3.36 -1.67 -7.35
N PHE A 290 2.07 -1.52 -7.04
CA PHE A 290 1.61 -0.60 -6.02
C PHE A 290 2.01 0.87 -6.25
N PRO A 291 2.03 1.38 -7.50
CA PRO A 291 2.41 2.77 -7.72
C PRO A 291 1.47 3.72 -6.99
N ARG A 292 2.04 4.77 -6.39
CA ARG A 292 1.33 5.90 -5.83
C ARG A 292 2.04 7.20 -6.14
N LEU A 293 1.28 8.18 -6.60
CA LEU A 293 1.77 9.51 -6.89
C LEU A 293 1.73 10.38 -5.64
N SER A 294 2.70 11.29 -5.50
CA SER A 294 2.58 12.40 -4.56
C SER A 294 1.39 13.29 -4.91
N PRO A 295 0.83 14.03 -3.93
CA PRO A 295 -0.29 14.95 -4.18
C PRO A 295 0.01 16.01 -5.26
N ASP A 296 1.27 16.42 -5.42
CA ASP A 296 1.69 17.36 -6.46
C ASP A 296 1.98 16.70 -7.83
N GLY A 297 1.85 15.37 -7.92
CA GLY A 297 2.06 14.59 -9.14
C GLY A 297 3.51 14.54 -9.63
N LYS A 298 4.50 14.97 -8.82
CA LYS A 298 5.91 15.03 -9.21
C LYS A 298 6.73 13.83 -8.77
N TRP A 299 6.25 13.08 -7.79
CA TRP A 299 6.95 11.92 -7.26
C TRP A 299 6.10 10.68 -7.41
N LEU A 300 6.77 9.57 -7.64
CA LEU A 300 6.18 8.24 -7.71
C LEU A 300 6.88 7.35 -6.69
N VAL A 301 6.10 6.64 -5.88
CA VAL A 301 6.57 5.54 -5.03
C VAL A 301 5.94 4.24 -5.50
N TRP A 302 6.67 3.13 -5.41
CA TRP A 302 6.19 1.81 -5.83
C TRP A 302 6.99 0.71 -5.12
N GLY A 303 6.49 -0.52 -5.16
CA GLY A 303 7.24 -1.72 -4.77
C GLY A 303 7.80 -2.43 -6.00
N ALA A 304 9.01 -2.98 -5.91
CA ALA A 304 9.59 -3.81 -6.97
C ALA A 304 10.27 -5.06 -6.42
N THR A 305 10.24 -6.16 -7.18
CA THR A 305 10.85 -7.45 -6.79
C THR A 305 11.65 -8.05 -7.96
N ASP A 306 12.53 -9.00 -7.68
CA ASP A 306 13.27 -9.78 -8.67
C ASP A 306 12.70 -11.20 -8.88
N LYS A 307 11.68 -11.61 -8.11
CA LYS A 307 11.19 -13.01 -8.06
C LYS A 307 9.85 -13.25 -8.77
N GLY A 308 9.04 -12.22 -9.02
CA GLY A 308 7.79 -12.33 -9.78
C GLY A 308 6.59 -11.60 -9.16
N HIS A 309 5.40 -12.18 -9.30
CA HIS A 309 4.11 -11.59 -8.91
C HIS A 309 3.36 -12.43 -7.87
N ASP A 310 3.53 -12.12 -6.58
CA ASP A 310 2.84 -12.72 -5.43
C ASP A 310 2.97 -11.78 -4.23
N HIS A 311 1.85 -11.17 -3.83
CA HIS A 311 1.84 -10.07 -2.89
C HIS A 311 2.07 -10.48 -1.44
N ASP A 312 2.03 -11.76 -1.11
CA ASP A 312 2.25 -12.25 0.26
C ASP A 312 3.64 -12.88 0.41
N MET A 313 4.20 -13.45 -0.67
CA MET A 313 5.42 -14.25 -0.62
C MET A 313 6.67 -13.60 -1.19
N PHE A 314 6.57 -12.68 -2.15
CA PHE A 314 7.77 -12.07 -2.74
C PHE A 314 8.29 -10.90 -1.92
N ASP A 315 9.61 -10.75 -1.94
CA ASP A 315 10.34 -9.64 -1.34
C ASP A 315 10.26 -8.43 -2.27
N TYR A 316 9.14 -7.71 -2.13
CA TYR A 316 9.05 -6.37 -2.66
C TYR A 316 9.88 -5.42 -1.79
N GLU A 317 10.60 -4.52 -2.46
CA GLU A 317 11.25 -3.39 -1.83
C GLU A 317 10.79 -2.10 -2.48
N LEU A 318 10.78 -1.02 -1.71
CA LEU A 318 10.19 0.23 -2.14
C LEU A 318 11.20 1.11 -2.83
N TYR A 319 10.69 1.85 -3.80
CA TYR A 319 11.43 2.79 -4.61
C TYR A 319 10.71 4.14 -4.67
N MET A 320 11.48 5.19 -4.94
CA MET A 320 10.98 6.53 -5.16
C MET A 320 11.71 7.19 -6.34
N TRP A 321 10.96 7.92 -7.15
CA TRP A 321 11.49 8.61 -8.33
C TRP A 321 10.77 9.93 -8.58
N LYS A 322 11.52 10.92 -9.06
CA LYS A 322 10.99 12.20 -9.48
C LYS A 322 10.63 12.14 -10.96
N ILE A 323 9.33 12.24 -11.24
CA ILE A 323 8.78 12.12 -12.58
C ILE A 323 9.42 13.17 -13.50
N GLY A 324 9.95 12.68 -14.63
CA GLY A 324 10.61 13.49 -15.66
C GLY A 324 12.14 13.51 -15.57
N GLU A 325 12.74 13.03 -14.48
CA GLU A 325 14.17 12.70 -14.44
C GLU A 325 14.43 11.35 -15.13
N PRO A 326 15.66 11.01 -15.55
CA PRO A 326 15.95 9.67 -16.07
C PRO A 326 15.53 8.58 -15.06
N VAL A 327 14.91 7.48 -15.49
CA VAL A 327 14.37 6.46 -14.58
C VAL A 327 15.46 5.77 -13.76
N GLU A 328 16.70 5.75 -14.27
CA GLU A 328 17.88 5.22 -13.61
C GLU A 328 18.28 6.02 -12.35
N THR A 329 17.70 7.20 -12.13
CA THR A 329 17.87 7.97 -10.89
C THR A 329 16.92 7.55 -9.78
N ALA A 330 15.99 6.61 -10.05
CA ALA A 330 15.14 6.02 -9.04
C ALA A 330 15.95 5.49 -7.85
N ALA A 331 15.58 5.91 -6.65
CA ALA A 331 16.24 5.46 -5.43
C ALA A 331 15.43 4.32 -4.80
N ARG A 332 16.10 3.21 -4.49
CA ARG A 332 15.57 2.22 -3.54
C ARG A 332 15.60 2.82 -2.14
N ILE A 333 14.48 2.76 -1.44
CA ILE A 333 14.28 3.39 -0.13
C ILE A 333 14.05 2.38 1.00
N THR A 334 13.82 1.10 0.69
CA THR A 334 13.90 0.02 1.68
C THR A 334 14.99 -0.97 1.32
N TYR A 335 15.69 -1.43 2.36
CA TYR A 335 16.80 -2.37 2.26
C TYR A 335 16.59 -3.52 3.24
N HIS A 336 15.55 -4.32 2.95
CA HIS A 336 15.13 -5.45 3.75
C HIS A 336 14.45 -6.49 2.85
N SER A 337 14.86 -7.76 2.92
CA SER A 337 14.23 -8.83 2.15
C SER A 337 12.87 -9.30 2.71
N GLY A 338 12.27 -8.46 3.54
CA GLY A 338 10.87 -8.63 3.93
C GLY A 338 9.99 -8.19 2.78
N ASN A 339 8.70 -8.50 2.84
CA ASN A 339 7.76 -8.13 1.80
C ASN A 339 7.22 -6.71 2.08
N ASP A 340 7.80 -5.69 1.44
CA ASP A 340 7.35 -4.29 1.53
C ASP A 340 6.39 -3.93 0.39
N ARG A 341 5.13 -3.68 0.71
CA ARG A 341 4.06 -3.49 -0.28
C ARG A 341 3.16 -2.30 0.03
N TRP A 342 2.39 -1.90 -0.98
CA TRP A 342 1.36 -0.87 -0.86
C TRP A 342 1.84 0.46 -0.26
N PRO A 343 2.94 1.06 -0.74
CA PRO A 343 3.37 2.37 -0.27
C PRO A 343 2.33 3.43 -0.62
N ASP A 344 2.19 4.45 0.22
CA ASP A 344 1.49 5.69 -0.08
C ASP A 344 2.32 6.86 0.44
N ILE A 345 2.34 7.96 -0.29
CA ILE A 345 3.23 9.10 -0.02
C ILE A 345 2.43 10.36 0.25
N TRP A 346 2.88 11.13 1.25
CA TRP A 346 2.40 12.47 1.52
C TRP A 346 3.57 13.44 1.61
N LEU A 347 3.37 14.66 1.09
CA LEU A 347 4.40 15.70 1.07
C LEU A 347 4.04 16.85 2.00
N GLY A 348 5.04 17.35 2.73
CA GLY A 348 4.93 18.45 3.69
C GLY A 348 5.37 18.05 5.10
N LYS A 349 5.11 18.94 6.06
CA LYS A 349 5.32 18.68 7.49
C LYS A 349 4.19 17.87 8.08
N VAL A 350 4.49 16.66 8.55
CA VAL A 350 3.49 15.81 9.19
C VAL A 350 2.85 16.57 10.35
N PRO A 351 1.51 16.74 10.38
CA PRO A 351 0.83 17.41 11.47
C PRO A 351 0.75 16.45 12.67
N VAL A 352 1.89 16.14 13.27
CA VAL A 352 1.93 15.41 14.54
C VAL A 352 1.41 16.36 15.60
N LYS A 353 0.36 15.98 16.33
CA LYS A 353 -0.06 16.73 17.51
C LYS A 353 1.13 16.78 18.47
N GLU A 354 1.55 17.97 18.88
CA GLU A 354 2.60 18.09 19.90
C GLU A 354 2.23 17.18 21.09
N THR A 355 3.09 16.22 21.39
CA THR A 355 2.93 15.37 22.56
C THR A 355 2.89 16.27 23.78
N SER A 356 1.74 16.32 24.46
CA SER A 356 1.60 17.17 25.64
C SER A 356 2.69 16.83 26.67
N ALA A 357 3.17 17.83 27.40
CA ALA A 357 4.18 17.63 28.44
C ALA A 357 3.75 16.56 29.48
N ALA A 358 2.44 16.39 29.69
CA ALA A 358 1.87 15.36 30.53
C ALA A 358 2.05 13.95 29.95
N ALA A 359 1.84 13.76 28.65
CA ALA A 359 2.05 12.48 27.98
C ALA A 359 3.55 12.08 27.95
N VAL A 360 4.44 13.05 27.76
CA VAL A 360 5.89 12.81 27.88
C VAL A 360 6.28 12.42 29.32
N ALA A 361 5.67 13.06 30.32
CA ALA A 361 5.89 12.72 31.72
C ALA A 361 5.37 11.33 32.08
N ASP A 362 4.25 10.91 31.49
CA ASP A 362 3.63 9.60 31.74
C ASP A 362 4.46 8.47 31.11
N VAL A 363 4.96 8.65 29.88
CA VAL A 363 5.91 7.72 29.24
C VAL A 363 7.20 7.61 30.05
N LYS A 364 7.71 8.73 30.58
CA LYS A 364 8.86 8.74 31.49
C LYS A 364 8.57 7.94 32.77
N ALA A 365 7.41 8.13 33.38
CA ALA A 365 7.03 7.41 34.61
C ALA A 365 6.87 5.90 34.35
N GLN A 366 6.30 5.52 33.22
CA GLN A 366 6.15 4.11 32.81
C GLN A 366 7.51 3.47 32.50
N ALA A 367 8.41 4.18 31.82
CA ALA A 367 9.78 3.72 31.59
C ALA A 367 10.53 3.49 32.92
N VAL A 368 10.48 4.45 33.85
CA VAL A 368 11.09 4.31 35.18
C VAL A 368 10.51 3.10 35.94
N THR A 369 9.20 2.88 35.86
CA THR A 369 8.53 1.75 36.52
C THR A 369 8.92 0.40 35.90
N ALA A 370 9.06 0.32 34.58
CA ALA A 370 9.50 -0.90 33.89
C ALA A 370 10.97 -1.24 34.19
N ILE A 371 11.81 -0.23 34.47
CA ILE A 371 13.24 -0.39 34.77
C ILE A 371 13.48 -0.68 36.27
N ALA A 372 12.54 -0.34 37.16
CA ALA A 372 12.60 -0.61 38.61
C ALA A 372 12.65 -2.10 38.98
N GLY A 373 12.51 -3.01 38.01
CA GLY A 373 12.65 -4.45 38.18
C GLY A 373 14.08 -5.01 38.27
N GLY A 374 15.14 -4.17 38.25
CA GLY A 374 16.50 -4.70 38.47
C GLY A 374 17.69 -3.85 38.03
N VAL A 375 17.57 -2.53 37.97
CA VAL A 375 18.66 -1.64 37.55
C VAL A 375 19.16 -0.79 38.73
N SER A 376 20.48 -0.63 38.88
CA SER A 376 21.07 0.17 39.96
C SER A 376 20.73 1.67 39.81
N GLU A 377 20.63 2.40 40.92
CA GLU A 377 20.30 3.83 40.95
C GLU A 377 21.16 4.66 39.99
N ALA A 378 22.48 4.41 39.95
CA ALA A 378 23.41 5.12 39.06
C ALA A 378 23.08 4.92 37.56
N LYS A 379 22.58 3.75 37.19
CA LYS A 379 22.21 3.44 35.80
C LYS A 379 20.82 3.98 35.46
N MET A 380 19.95 4.15 36.47
CA MET A 380 18.67 4.84 36.33
C MET A 380 18.88 6.33 36.05
N ASP A 381 19.79 6.99 36.79
CA ASP A 381 20.12 8.40 36.57
C ASP A 381 20.71 8.65 35.17
N GLU A 382 21.55 7.74 34.69
CA GLU A 382 22.11 7.80 33.35
C GLU A 382 21.03 7.66 32.26
N LEU A 383 20.05 6.78 32.47
CA LEU A 383 18.90 6.58 31.59
C LEU A 383 17.97 7.81 31.57
N ILE A 384 17.68 8.40 32.74
CA ILE A 384 16.88 9.63 32.84
C ILE A 384 17.57 10.77 32.08
N GLN A 385 18.87 10.95 32.28
CA GLN A 385 19.65 11.96 31.55
C GLN A 385 19.70 11.69 30.05
N ALA A 386 19.74 10.43 29.62
CA ALA A 386 19.69 10.07 28.20
C ALA A 386 18.34 10.41 27.58
N ILE A 387 17.23 10.13 28.28
CA ILE A 387 15.88 10.50 27.85
C ILE A 387 15.72 12.03 27.78
N ASP A 388 16.26 12.77 28.75
CA ASP A 388 16.22 14.23 28.74
C ASP A 388 17.01 14.82 27.57
N ARG A 389 18.21 14.29 27.30
CA ARG A 389 18.99 14.69 26.11
C ARG A 389 18.26 14.38 24.81
N LEU A 390 17.61 13.23 24.70
CA LEU A 390 16.79 12.87 23.54
C LEU A 390 15.58 13.81 23.39
N THR A 391 14.92 14.14 24.49
CA THR A 391 13.77 15.06 24.50
C THR A 391 14.17 16.45 24.02
N GLU A 392 15.30 16.98 24.50
CA GLU A 392 15.81 18.28 24.07
C GLU A 392 16.33 18.25 22.61
N ALA A 393 16.94 17.15 22.18
CA ALA A 393 17.33 16.96 20.78
C ALA A 393 16.12 16.94 19.84
N VAL A 394 15.03 16.26 20.21
CA VAL A 394 13.77 16.24 19.45
C VAL A 394 13.15 17.64 19.40
N LYS A 395 13.14 18.39 20.51
CA LYS A 395 12.68 19.79 20.51
C LYS A 395 13.51 20.70 19.61
N ALA A 396 14.82 20.47 19.54
CA ALA A 396 15.72 21.26 18.70
C ALA A 396 15.55 20.94 17.20
N LEU A 397 15.17 19.71 16.85
CA LEU A 397 14.88 19.30 15.47
C LEU A 397 13.51 19.81 14.96
N ASN A 398 12.62 20.19 15.87
CA ASN A 398 11.28 20.72 15.55
C ASN A 398 11.22 22.26 15.49
N LYS A 399 12.34 22.96 15.70
CA LYS A 399 12.47 24.41 15.46
C LYS A 399 13.10 24.65 14.10
#